data_AF-A0AAW2DI21-F1
#
_entry.id   AF-A0AAW2DI21-F1
#
_cell.length_a   1.000
_cell.length_b   1.000
_cell.length_c   1.000
_cell.angle_alpha   90.00
_cell.angle_beta   90.00
_cell.angle_gamma   90.00
#
_symmetry.space_group_name_H-M   'P 1'
#
loop_
_entity.id
_entity.type
_entity.pdbx_description
1 polymer ?
#
loop_
_entity_poly.entity_id
_entity_poly.type
_entity_poly.pdbx_seq_one_letter_code
_entity_poly.pdbx_strand_id
1 'polypeptide(L)'
;MEDLSTRWKKLSLSEFEENRVALNIERKKRDFILAGKFFTRRSLNVEAVAKTFRPLWRTKGGFNVTVGGENILLFAFELEVDAERVIHGVASPNGGNSLLYRVLKAKYFPTSDFVHASIGHNPSYTWRSLISAQRLVIEGLRWRVGNGANIKVWQDRWLPWGSSHSVISPRMFLSADTKVADLIDSSTAKWKSEVIDSLFIPHEAELIKSIPLSATLPSDKIVWAETTNGNFTVKSAYKLAARLFKSTNCGTTSDGSSLRKFWKKLWSLPIPHKVRHFCWRACRDTLLTKVKLRRRNKAQEAWAASKIHLLPLGDHIDSFQDLLWFEMMTNAAGEEKCSRLVMIAWALWCNRNDILHGGEGKTGPAVALWAATYLQEYWSAIESNSGAVSNWLLHLSETQMQSAWLPPLSGSFKINVDGALYPTNNRAGIGVVIRDSQGRLMAALCRKIKAPLQVLEVEAKAYEAGMLLARHLGLHGGVLEGASLTISNVLKGISIPPTSVAATVEGIHVLGSEIDVVNFSYVRRSGNKPAHILARQALSFVNDVIWIEEIPCCIQQALIQDVIGL
;
A
#
# COMPACT_ATOMS: atom_id res chain seq x y z
N MET A 1 25.87 -56.87 -23.35
CA MET A 1 24.47 -56.54 -23.06
C MET A 1 23.82 -57.76 -22.43
N GLU A 2 24.14 -58.01 -21.16
CA GLU A 2 23.32 -58.88 -20.33
C GLU A 2 22.12 -58.06 -19.86
N ASP A 3 20.96 -58.67 -19.98
CA ASP A 3 19.64 -58.06 -19.97
C ASP A 3 19.32 -57.39 -18.62
N LEU A 4 19.08 -56.07 -18.65
CA LEU A 4 18.63 -55.25 -17.51
C LEU A 4 17.41 -55.87 -16.80
N SER A 5 16.62 -56.71 -17.50
CA SER A 5 15.51 -57.47 -16.92
C SER A 5 15.92 -58.47 -15.83
N THR A 6 17.13 -59.05 -15.91
CA THR A 6 17.62 -60.02 -14.90
C THR A 6 18.09 -59.35 -13.62
N ARG A 7 18.54 -58.10 -13.67
CA ARG A 7 18.92 -57.33 -12.47
C ARG A 7 17.72 -56.85 -11.65
N TRP A 8 16.57 -56.62 -12.28
CA TRP A 8 15.37 -56.15 -11.58
C TRP A 8 14.74 -57.22 -10.69
N LYS A 9 14.93 -58.50 -11.01
CA LYS A 9 14.42 -59.63 -10.20
C LYS A 9 15.13 -59.82 -8.85
N LYS A 10 16.24 -59.12 -8.60
CA LYS A 10 16.98 -59.17 -7.32
C LYS A 10 16.69 -58.00 -6.38
N LEU A 11 15.83 -57.05 -6.77
CA LEU A 11 15.44 -55.95 -5.90
C LEU A 11 14.26 -56.38 -5.02
N SER A 12 14.56 -57.00 -3.88
CA SER A 12 13.61 -57.18 -2.79
C SER A 12 13.70 -56.00 -1.83
N LEU A 13 12.56 -55.38 -1.46
CA LEU A 13 12.50 -54.30 -0.46
C LEU A 13 12.84 -54.77 0.97
N SER A 14 13.22 -56.03 1.17
CA SER A 14 13.53 -56.62 2.47
C SER A 14 14.98 -57.05 2.67
N GLU A 15 15.87 -56.88 1.68
CA GLU A 15 17.30 -57.16 1.88
C GLU A 15 18.01 -55.96 2.53
N PHE A 16 18.70 -56.22 3.64
CA PHE A 16 19.52 -55.25 4.36
C PHE A 16 20.89 -55.12 3.67
N GLU A 17 21.22 -53.93 3.16
CA GLU A 17 22.60 -53.59 2.79
C GLU A 17 23.44 -53.38 4.07
N GLU A 18 24.67 -53.93 4.06
CA GLU A 18 25.55 -54.04 5.22
C GLU A 18 25.82 -52.71 5.96
N ASN A 19 25.83 -52.80 7.30
CA ASN A 19 26.02 -51.73 8.27
C ASN A 19 27.30 -50.88 8.06
N ARG A 20 27.18 -49.72 7.41
CA ARG A 20 28.25 -48.70 7.40
C ARG A 20 27.84 -47.27 7.72
N VAL A 21 26.75 -47.06 8.45
CA VAL A 21 26.53 -45.80 9.17
C VAL A 21 25.87 -46.09 10.51
N ALA A 22 26.61 -45.87 11.60
CA ALA A 22 26.01 -45.79 12.93
C ALA A 22 25.16 -44.52 13.01
N LEU A 23 23.91 -44.60 12.58
CA LEU A 23 22.91 -43.59 12.94
C LEU A 23 22.66 -43.76 14.43
N ASN A 24 23.16 -42.80 15.21
CA ASN A 24 22.85 -42.70 16.63
C ASN A 24 21.34 -42.52 16.74
N ILE A 25 20.61 -43.60 17.00
CA ILE A 25 19.18 -43.54 17.31
C ILE A 25 19.09 -42.97 18.73
N GLU A 26 19.31 -41.67 18.87
CA GLU A 26 18.64 -40.95 19.93
C GLU A 26 17.16 -41.16 19.69
N ARG A 27 16.51 -41.90 20.59
CA ARG A 27 15.06 -42.03 20.66
C ARG A 27 14.46 -40.63 20.51
N LYS A 28 13.95 -40.30 19.32
CA LYS A 28 13.18 -39.07 19.09
C LYS A 28 12.09 -39.01 20.16
N LYS A 29 12.21 -38.04 21.07
CA LYS A 29 11.09 -37.59 21.88
C LYS A 29 9.93 -37.34 20.90
N ARG A 30 8.75 -37.87 21.19
CA ARG A 30 7.55 -37.53 20.41
C ARG A 30 7.26 -36.06 20.69
N ASP A 31 7.80 -35.18 19.86
CA ASP A 31 7.56 -33.75 19.98
C ASP A 31 6.17 -33.46 19.41
N PHE A 32 5.25 -33.06 20.28
CA PHE A 32 3.92 -32.61 19.87
C PHE A 32 4.06 -31.18 19.33
N ILE A 33 4.19 -31.03 18.01
CA ILE A 33 4.49 -29.74 17.37
C ILE A 33 3.26 -29.23 16.60
N LEU A 34 2.88 -27.97 16.86
CA LEU A 34 1.90 -27.24 16.07
C LEU A 34 2.58 -26.16 15.23
N ALA A 35 2.24 -26.06 13.94
CA ALA A 35 2.72 -24.99 13.07
C ALA A 35 1.69 -23.85 13.01
N GLY A 36 2.12 -22.62 13.26
CA GLY A 36 1.29 -21.41 13.15
C GLY A 36 1.88 -20.41 12.16
N LYS A 37 1.12 -20.09 11.10
CA LYS A 37 1.49 -19.06 10.11
C LYS A 37 0.97 -17.69 10.55
N PHE A 38 1.86 -16.71 10.65
CA PHE A 38 1.52 -15.33 11.01
C PHE A 38 1.51 -14.45 9.75
N PHE A 39 0.35 -13.87 9.45
CA PHE A 39 0.17 -12.99 8.30
C PHE A 39 0.66 -11.57 8.59
N THR A 40 1.98 -11.41 8.73
CA THR A 40 2.66 -10.13 8.93
C THR A 40 3.81 -9.98 7.92
N ARG A 41 4.14 -8.75 7.53
CA ARG A 41 5.35 -8.44 6.73
C ARG A 41 6.59 -8.20 7.60
N ARG A 42 6.43 -8.16 8.92
CA ARG A 42 7.51 -7.95 9.90
C ARG A 42 8.05 -9.27 10.41
N SER A 43 9.36 -9.34 10.63
CA SER A 43 10.01 -10.45 11.32
C SER A 43 9.40 -10.66 12.71
N LEU A 44 9.05 -11.91 13.03
CA LEU A 44 8.46 -12.27 14.31
C LEU A 44 9.54 -12.35 15.40
N ASN A 45 9.28 -11.75 16.55
CA ASN A 45 10.08 -11.97 17.75
C ASN A 45 9.57 -13.24 18.45
N VAL A 46 10.32 -14.33 18.30
CA VAL A 46 9.99 -15.67 18.82
C VAL A 46 9.80 -15.67 20.33
N GLU A 47 10.64 -14.94 21.06
CA GLU A 47 10.59 -14.87 22.52
C GLU A 47 9.34 -14.12 23.01
N ALA A 48 8.97 -13.03 22.33
CA ALA A 48 7.75 -12.28 22.63
C ALA A 48 6.49 -13.12 22.33
N VAL A 49 6.50 -13.90 21.24
CA VAL A 49 5.45 -14.86 20.92
C VAL A 49 5.39 -15.94 22.01
N ALA A 50 6.52 -16.57 22.36
CA ALA A 50 6.57 -17.59 23.40
C ALA A 50 6.03 -17.09 24.75
N LYS A 51 6.43 -15.88 25.18
CA LYS A 51 5.93 -15.22 26.40
C LYS A 51 4.43 -14.91 26.35
N THR A 52 3.88 -14.66 25.16
CA THR A 52 2.45 -14.38 24.97
C THR A 52 1.62 -15.66 25.01
N PHE A 53 2.07 -16.71 24.32
CA PHE A 53 1.29 -17.93 24.10
C PHE A 53 1.41 -18.95 25.24
N ARG A 54 2.53 -18.97 25.97
CA ARG A 54 2.71 -19.87 27.14
C ARG A 54 1.61 -19.71 28.21
N PRO A 55 1.32 -18.51 28.75
CA PRO A 55 0.22 -18.34 29.70
C PRO A 55 -1.16 -18.49 29.06
N LEU A 56 -1.30 -18.15 27.78
CA LEU A 56 -2.55 -18.20 27.03
C LEU A 56 -3.06 -19.64 26.84
N TRP A 57 -2.17 -20.57 26.51
CA TRP A 57 -2.50 -21.98 26.30
C TRP A 57 -2.45 -22.82 27.57
N ARG A 58 -2.08 -22.20 28.71
CA ARG A 58 -2.02 -22.86 30.03
C ARG A 58 -1.25 -24.18 29.95
N THR A 59 -0.09 -24.15 29.30
CA THR A 59 0.77 -25.31 29.14
C THR A 59 1.26 -25.76 30.51
N LYS A 60 1.01 -27.02 30.86
CA LYS A 60 1.45 -27.59 32.14
C LYS A 60 2.85 -28.19 32.05
N GLY A 61 3.29 -28.57 30.85
CA GLY A 61 4.65 -29.03 30.56
C GLY A 61 5.52 -27.97 29.86
N GLY A 62 6.72 -28.39 29.46
CA GLY A 62 7.65 -27.62 28.65
C GLY A 62 7.01 -27.13 27.34
N PHE A 63 7.28 -25.85 27.04
CA PHE A 63 6.75 -25.16 25.86
C PHE A 63 7.87 -24.37 25.20
N ASN A 64 8.17 -24.70 23.95
CA ASN A 64 9.20 -24.04 23.15
C ASN A 64 8.63 -23.55 21.81
N VAL A 65 9.17 -22.44 21.30
CA VAL A 65 8.77 -21.87 20.01
C VAL A 65 10.01 -21.71 19.15
N THR A 66 9.98 -22.28 17.95
CA THR A 66 11.08 -22.19 16.98
C THR A 66 10.60 -21.62 15.65
N VAL A 67 11.53 -21.13 14.83
CA VAL A 67 11.21 -20.53 13.52
C VAL A 67 11.10 -21.64 12.48
N GLY A 68 9.97 -21.68 11.76
CA GLY A 68 9.72 -22.62 10.66
C GLY A 68 9.92 -22.03 9.25
N GLY A 69 10.32 -20.74 9.14
CA GLY A 69 10.45 -20.02 7.87
C GLY A 69 9.16 -19.29 7.45
N GLU A 70 9.25 -18.29 6.57
CA GLU A 70 8.08 -17.55 6.02
C GLU A 70 7.03 -17.05 7.03
N ASN A 71 7.46 -16.52 8.18
CA ASN A 71 6.59 -16.13 9.30
C ASN A 71 5.73 -17.28 9.87
N ILE A 72 6.21 -18.52 9.74
CA ILE A 72 5.69 -19.70 10.41
C ILE A 72 6.52 -19.93 11.67
N LEU A 73 5.84 -20.15 12.80
CA LEU A 73 6.45 -20.57 14.06
C LEU A 73 5.97 -21.97 14.41
N LEU A 74 6.89 -22.79 14.91
CA LEU A 74 6.64 -24.14 15.39
C LEU A 74 6.53 -24.11 16.92
N PHE A 75 5.41 -24.55 17.44
CA PHE A 75 5.11 -24.61 18.86
C PHE A 75 5.26 -26.05 19.33
N ALA A 76 6.35 -26.35 20.03
CA ALA A 76 6.62 -27.66 20.59
C ALA A 76 6.09 -27.75 22.02
N PHE A 77 5.25 -28.76 22.26
CA PHE A 77 4.67 -29.08 23.55
C PHE A 77 5.31 -30.37 24.08
N GLU A 78 5.63 -30.37 25.37
CA GLU A 78 6.09 -31.58 26.06
C GLU A 78 4.96 -32.60 26.29
N LEU A 79 3.71 -32.13 26.42
CA LEU A 79 2.54 -32.96 26.71
C LEU A 79 1.55 -32.93 25.54
N GLU A 80 1.12 -34.11 25.07
CA GLU A 80 0.10 -34.29 24.02
C GLU A 80 -1.20 -33.56 24.36
N VAL A 81 -1.65 -33.70 25.61
CA VAL A 81 -2.88 -33.08 26.14
C VAL A 81 -2.86 -31.56 26.11
N ASP A 82 -1.69 -30.93 26.02
CA ASP A 82 -1.58 -29.47 25.84
C ASP A 82 -1.72 -29.10 24.36
N ALA A 83 -1.09 -29.85 23.44
CA ALA A 83 -1.24 -29.66 22.00
C ALA A 83 -2.68 -29.95 21.54
N GLU A 84 -3.27 -31.05 22.00
CA GLU A 84 -4.66 -31.42 21.74
C GLU A 84 -5.64 -30.39 22.31
N ARG A 85 -5.39 -29.81 23.50
CA ARG A 85 -6.24 -28.74 24.04
C ARG A 85 -6.18 -27.48 23.19
N VAL A 86 -5.02 -27.18 22.60
CA VAL A 86 -4.89 -26.08 21.65
C VAL A 86 -5.68 -26.36 20.38
N ILE A 87 -5.63 -27.58 19.83
CA ILE A 87 -6.40 -27.99 18.65
C ILE A 87 -7.91 -28.08 18.95
N HIS A 88 -8.33 -28.83 19.96
CA HIS A 88 -9.74 -29.08 20.29
C HIS A 88 -10.42 -27.89 20.95
N GLY A 89 -9.69 -27.06 21.69
CA GLY A 89 -10.23 -25.80 22.18
C GLY A 89 -10.68 -24.89 21.03
N VAL A 90 -10.11 -25.04 19.82
CA VAL A 90 -10.47 -24.28 18.59
C VAL A 90 -11.85 -24.63 18.06
N ALA A 91 -12.42 -25.79 18.42
CA ALA A 91 -13.78 -26.15 18.05
C ALA A 91 -14.71 -26.04 19.28
N SER A 92 -15.25 -24.84 19.54
CA SER A 92 -16.42 -24.72 20.43
C SER A 92 -17.68 -24.54 19.57
N PRO A 93 -18.78 -25.28 19.81
CA PRO A 93 -19.90 -25.36 18.87
C PRO A 93 -20.75 -24.08 18.78
N ASN A 94 -20.54 -23.10 19.67
CA ASN A 94 -21.42 -21.95 19.79
C ASN A 94 -20.68 -20.65 19.41
N GLY A 95 -20.66 -20.35 18.11
CA GLY A 95 -20.62 -18.98 17.57
C GLY A 95 -19.36 -18.13 17.77
N GLY A 96 -18.25 -18.68 18.28
CA GLY A 96 -17.00 -17.95 18.57
C GLY A 96 -15.77 -18.51 17.86
N ASN A 97 -15.84 -18.78 16.56
CA ASN A 97 -14.82 -19.57 15.84
C ASN A 97 -13.49 -18.84 15.55
N SER A 98 -13.36 -17.54 15.87
CA SER A 98 -12.09 -16.85 15.67
C SER A 98 -11.17 -17.03 16.88
N LEU A 99 -9.93 -17.45 16.61
CA LEU A 99 -8.85 -17.48 17.60
C LEU A 99 -8.73 -16.14 18.35
N LEU A 100 -8.91 -15.01 17.64
CA LEU A 100 -8.86 -13.69 18.24
C LEU A 100 -9.93 -13.50 19.34
N TYR A 101 -11.18 -13.89 19.07
CA TYR A 101 -12.26 -13.78 20.06
C TYR A 101 -11.96 -14.63 21.29
N ARG A 102 -11.51 -15.87 21.08
CA ARG A 102 -11.16 -16.80 22.18
C ARG A 102 -10.02 -16.26 23.04
N VAL A 103 -8.99 -15.67 22.43
CA VAL A 103 -7.87 -15.03 23.12
C VAL A 103 -8.34 -13.83 23.94
N LEU A 104 -9.14 -12.95 23.33
CA LEU A 104 -9.66 -11.76 24.02
C LEU A 104 -10.61 -12.13 25.17
N LYS A 105 -11.49 -13.12 24.96
CA LYS A 105 -12.38 -13.63 26.00
C LYS A 105 -11.60 -14.17 27.19
N ALA A 106 -10.65 -15.09 26.94
CA ALA A 106 -9.84 -15.70 27.99
C ALA A 106 -9.05 -14.67 28.81
N LYS A 107 -8.60 -13.58 28.17
CA LYS A 107 -7.77 -12.55 28.82
C LYS A 107 -8.58 -11.45 29.51
N TYR A 108 -9.67 -10.98 28.90
CA TYR A 108 -10.34 -9.74 29.31
C TYR A 108 -11.76 -9.92 29.83
N PHE A 109 -12.49 -10.95 29.39
CA PHE A 109 -13.87 -11.20 29.80
C PHE A 109 -14.15 -12.71 29.94
N PRO A 110 -13.44 -13.42 30.85
CA PRO A 110 -13.48 -14.88 30.89
C PRO A 110 -14.84 -15.43 31.34
N THR A 111 -15.57 -14.68 32.16
CA THR A 111 -16.87 -15.06 32.75
C THR A 111 -18.06 -14.36 32.11
N SER A 112 -17.85 -13.44 31.17
CA SER A 112 -18.90 -12.68 30.50
C SER A 112 -18.78 -12.77 28.98
N ASP A 113 -19.59 -11.99 28.27
CA ASP A 113 -19.52 -11.79 26.83
C ASP A 113 -18.95 -10.40 26.49
N PHE A 114 -18.79 -10.13 25.20
CA PHE A 114 -18.26 -8.84 24.76
C PHE A 114 -19.21 -7.68 25.09
N VAL A 115 -20.52 -7.90 25.17
CA VAL A 115 -21.50 -6.84 25.46
C VAL A 115 -21.37 -6.36 26.91
N HIS A 116 -21.11 -7.27 27.84
CA HIS A 116 -21.00 -7.00 29.27
C HIS A 116 -19.53 -6.88 29.75
N ALA A 117 -18.57 -6.88 28.82
CA ALA A 117 -17.16 -6.76 29.15
C ALA A 117 -16.81 -5.35 29.66
N SER A 118 -15.92 -5.28 30.67
CA SER A 118 -15.40 -4.01 31.18
C SER A 118 -13.91 -3.84 30.85
N ILE A 119 -13.39 -2.62 31.01
CA ILE A 119 -11.99 -2.32 30.67
C ILE A 119 -10.98 -3.09 31.52
N GLY A 120 -11.29 -3.37 32.79
CA GLY A 120 -10.40 -4.04 33.74
C GLY A 120 -9.18 -3.20 34.16
N HIS A 121 -8.30 -3.80 34.98
CA HIS A 121 -7.17 -3.09 35.61
C HIS A 121 -5.89 -2.99 34.76
N ASN A 122 -5.63 -3.93 33.85
CA ASN A 122 -4.46 -3.90 32.96
C ASN A 122 -4.82 -4.11 31.48
N PRO A 123 -5.57 -3.19 30.87
CA PRO A 123 -6.01 -3.29 29.49
C PRO A 123 -4.85 -3.04 28.50
N SER A 124 -4.72 -3.90 27.48
CA SER A 124 -3.85 -3.58 26.34
C SER A 124 -4.42 -2.41 25.54
N TYR A 125 -3.59 -1.75 24.73
CA TYR A 125 -4.04 -0.71 23.82
C TYR A 125 -5.19 -1.19 22.93
N THR A 126 -5.06 -2.39 22.34
CA THR A 126 -6.11 -3.01 21.52
C THR A 126 -7.42 -3.20 22.29
N TRP A 127 -7.35 -3.64 23.55
CA TRP A 127 -8.55 -3.81 24.38
C TRP A 127 -9.23 -2.48 24.70
N ARG A 128 -8.44 -1.44 25.03
CA ARG A 128 -8.98 -0.08 25.24
C ARG A 128 -9.71 0.43 24.00
N SER A 129 -9.15 0.21 22.81
CA SER A 129 -9.79 0.58 21.55
C SER A 129 -11.08 -0.19 21.28
N LEU A 130 -11.12 -1.48 21.58
CA LEU A 130 -12.33 -2.30 21.41
C LEU A 130 -13.44 -1.89 22.39
N ILE A 131 -13.10 -1.69 23.68
CA ILE A 131 -14.05 -1.20 24.68
C ILE A 131 -14.58 0.19 24.32
N SER A 132 -13.72 1.08 23.79
CA SER A 132 -14.16 2.40 23.33
C SER A 132 -15.22 2.33 22.21
N ALA A 133 -15.21 1.28 21.39
CA ALA A 133 -16.18 1.06 20.31
C ALA A 133 -17.39 0.20 20.75
N GLN A 134 -17.33 -0.43 21.92
CA GLN A 134 -18.34 -1.37 22.42
C GLN A 134 -19.73 -0.76 22.44
N ARG A 135 -19.88 0.47 22.97
CA ARG A 135 -21.18 1.15 23.02
C ARG A 135 -21.79 1.32 21.63
N LEU A 136 -21.02 1.75 20.64
CA LEU A 136 -21.49 1.89 19.26
C LEU A 136 -21.95 0.54 18.68
N VAL A 137 -21.22 -0.53 18.99
CA VAL A 137 -21.60 -1.88 18.56
C VAL A 137 -22.91 -2.27 19.23
N ILE A 138 -23.04 -2.15 20.55
CA ILE A 138 -24.28 -2.45 21.29
C ILE A 138 -25.46 -1.68 20.70
N GLU A 139 -25.27 -0.40 20.35
CA GLU A 139 -26.35 0.41 19.76
C GLU A 139 -26.86 -0.12 18.41
N GLY A 140 -25.99 -0.76 17.62
CA GLY A 140 -26.36 -1.32 16.31
C GLY A 140 -26.71 -2.81 16.31
N LEU A 141 -26.63 -3.49 17.47
CA LEU A 141 -27.02 -4.89 17.59
C LEU A 141 -28.54 -5.01 17.80
N ARG A 142 -29.11 -6.05 17.19
CA ARG A 142 -30.50 -6.45 17.36
C ARG A 142 -30.61 -7.97 17.34
N TRP A 143 -31.55 -8.52 18.09
CA TRP A 143 -31.94 -9.92 17.98
C TRP A 143 -32.80 -10.16 16.74
N ARG A 144 -32.51 -11.27 16.06
CA ARG A 144 -33.37 -11.88 15.06
C ARG A 144 -34.05 -13.07 15.73
N VAL A 145 -35.37 -13.00 15.79
CA VAL A 145 -36.22 -14.02 16.40
C VAL A 145 -36.07 -15.34 15.64
N GLY A 146 -35.78 -16.40 16.38
CA GLY A 146 -35.89 -17.78 15.96
C GLY A 146 -36.98 -18.47 16.77
N ASN A 147 -36.60 -19.09 17.89
CA ASN A 147 -37.52 -19.70 18.86
C ASN A 147 -37.93 -18.75 19.99
N GLY A 148 -37.31 -17.57 20.10
CA GLY A 148 -37.64 -16.53 21.07
C GLY A 148 -37.20 -16.82 22.51
N ALA A 149 -36.50 -17.93 22.76
CA ALA A 149 -36.16 -18.38 24.12
C ALA A 149 -35.10 -17.49 24.79
N ASN A 150 -34.21 -16.89 24.00
CA ASN A 150 -33.11 -16.07 24.52
C ASN A 150 -33.47 -14.58 24.61
N ILE A 151 -34.59 -14.16 24.00
CA ILE A 151 -34.95 -12.74 23.83
C ILE A 151 -35.97 -12.33 24.90
N LYS A 152 -35.64 -11.34 25.73
CA LYS A 152 -36.56 -10.71 26.66
C LYS A 152 -37.36 -9.62 25.97
N VAL A 153 -38.69 -9.70 26.05
CA VAL A 153 -39.62 -8.85 25.28
C VAL A 153 -39.34 -7.35 25.45
N TRP A 154 -39.14 -6.87 26.69
CA TRP A 154 -38.98 -5.44 26.99
C TRP A 154 -37.55 -4.97 27.20
N GLN A 155 -36.59 -5.88 27.40
CA GLN A 155 -35.19 -5.50 27.69
C GLN A 155 -34.32 -5.56 26.44
N ASP A 156 -34.63 -6.47 25.51
CA ASP A 156 -33.82 -6.69 24.31
C ASP A 156 -34.37 -5.90 23.11
N ARG A 157 -33.47 -5.58 22.17
CA ARG A 157 -33.82 -5.00 20.88
C ARG A 157 -34.10 -6.12 19.89
N TRP A 158 -35.34 -6.30 19.46
CA TRP A 158 -35.71 -7.41 18.56
C TRP A 158 -36.76 -7.05 17.49
N LEU A 159 -37.34 -5.84 17.55
CA LEU A 159 -38.31 -5.41 16.55
C LEU A 159 -37.63 -5.07 15.21
N PRO A 160 -38.19 -5.54 14.08
CA PRO A 160 -37.57 -5.41 12.76
C PRO A 160 -37.45 -3.95 12.28
N TRP A 161 -38.32 -3.08 12.77
CA TRP A 161 -38.44 -1.69 12.36
C TRP A 161 -38.68 -0.78 13.59
N GLY A 162 -38.35 0.49 13.49
CA GLY A 162 -38.43 1.47 14.60
C GLY A 162 -37.05 2.04 15.00
N SER A 163 -37.03 3.26 15.55
CA SER A 163 -35.79 3.98 15.86
C SER A 163 -34.95 3.34 16.96
N SER A 164 -35.57 2.60 17.88
CA SER A 164 -34.90 1.92 19.01
C SER A 164 -34.79 0.41 18.85
N HIS A 165 -35.54 -0.20 17.91
CA HIS A 165 -35.74 -1.66 17.81
C HIS A 165 -36.26 -2.34 19.09
N SER A 166 -36.69 -1.56 20.09
CA SER A 166 -37.22 -2.03 21.37
C SER A 166 -38.72 -1.78 21.44
N VAL A 167 -39.40 -2.64 22.20
CA VAL A 167 -40.80 -2.44 22.57
C VAL A 167 -40.93 -1.23 23.49
N ILE A 168 -41.84 -0.32 23.17
CA ILE A 168 -42.18 0.87 23.95
C ILE A 168 -43.52 0.65 24.69
N SER A 169 -44.34 -0.31 24.27
CA SER A 169 -45.60 -0.65 24.92
C SER A 169 -45.43 -0.85 26.45
N PRO A 170 -46.28 -0.20 27.27
CA PRO A 170 -46.18 -0.25 28.71
C PRO A 170 -46.36 -1.68 29.23
N ARG A 171 -45.43 -2.13 30.07
CA ARG A 171 -45.51 -3.45 30.71
C ARG A 171 -46.58 -3.42 31.81
N MET A 172 -47.76 -3.98 31.54
CA MET A 172 -48.87 -3.95 32.50
C MET A 172 -48.83 -5.12 33.50
N PHE A 173 -48.95 -6.35 33.01
CA PHE A 173 -49.15 -7.54 33.87
C PHE A 173 -48.04 -8.59 33.79
N LEU A 174 -47.12 -8.45 32.82
CA LEU A 174 -46.09 -9.45 32.56
C LEU A 174 -44.78 -9.15 33.29
N SER A 175 -44.05 -10.21 33.62
CA SER A 175 -42.72 -10.11 34.25
C SER A 175 -41.72 -9.42 33.33
N ALA A 176 -40.73 -8.75 33.92
CA ALA A 176 -39.60 -8.17 33.21
C ALA A 176 -38.81 -9.19 32.39
N ASP A 177 -38.87 -10.47 32.79
CA ASP A 177 -38.11 -11.56 32.20
C ASP A 177 -38.90 -12.39 31.18
N THR A 178 -40.13 -11.98 30.87
CA THR A 178 -40.98 -12.61 29.84
C THR A 178 -40.22 -12.70 28.52
N LYS A 179 -40.25 -13.88 27.90
CA LYS A 179 -39.50 -14.20 26.69
C LYS A 179 -40.38 -14.07 25.47
N VAL A 180 -39.77 -13.82 24.31
CA VAL A 180 -40.49 -13.80 23.03
C VAL A 180 -41.10 -15.18 22.74
N ALA A 181 -40.48 -16.26 23.23
CA ALA A 181 -41.03 -17.61 23.17
C ALA A 181 -42.45 -17.72 23.77
N ASP A 182 -42.78 -16.91 24.79
CA ASP A 182 -44.10 -16.94 25.43
C ASP A 182 -45.21 -16.39 24.51
N LEU A 183 -44.83 -15.56 23.54
CA LEU A 183 -45.70 -14.98 22.50
C LEU A 183 -45.85 -15.90 21.28
N ILE A 184 -45.08 -16.99 21.21
CA ILE A 184 -45.09 -17.96 20.12
C ILE A 184 -45.83 -19.22 20.58
N ASP A 185 -46.67 -19.77 19.71
CA ASP A 185 -47.20 -21.11 19.86
C ASP A 185 -46.17 -22.12 19.33
N SER A 186 -45.58 -22.90 20.24
CA SER A 186 -44.55 -23.88 19.92
C SER A 186 -45.04 -25.04 19.06
N SER A 187 -46.34 -25.32 19.05
CA SER A 187 -46.95 -26.42 18.28
C SER A 187 -47.21 -26.04 16.82
N THR A 188 -47.64 -24.80 16.59
CA THR A 188 -47.99 -24.30 15.25
C THR A 188 -46.93 -23.41 14.62
N ALA A 189 -45.89 -23.04 15.38
CA ALA A 189 -44.86 -22.06 14.99
C ALA A 189 -45.46 -20.73 14.51
N LYS A 190 -46.56 -20.30 15.14
CA LYS A 190 -47.26 -19.05 14.85
C LYS A 190 -47.26 -18.11 16.05
N TRP A 191 -47.43 -16.83 15.78
CA TRP A 191 -47.64 -15.81 16.79
C TRP A 191 -49.02 -16.00 17.47
N LYS A 192 -49.08 -15.85 18.79
CA LYS A 192 -50.34 -15.81 19.54
C LYS A 192 -51.00 -14.45 19.36
N SER A 193 -51.67 -14.25 18.22
CA SER A 193 -52.16 -12.93 17.79
C SER A 193 -53.02 -12.21 18.83
N GLU A 194 -53.98 -12.90 19.45
CA GLU A 194 -54.87 -12.31 20.47
C GLU A 194 -54.11 -11.81 21.71
N VAL A 195 -53.06 -12.55 22.10
CA VAL A 195 -52.19 -12.18 23.22
C VAL A 195 -51.34 -10.96 22.84
N ILE A 196 -50.85 -10.90 21.60
CA ILE A 196 -50.05 -9.77 21.12
C ILE A 196 -50.92 -8.50 21.00
N ASP A 197 -52.11 -8.61 20.43
CA ASP A 197 -53.01 -7.47 20.23
C ASP A 197 -53.50 -6.86 21.56
N SER A 198 -53.55 -7.66 22.64
CA SER A 198 -53.90 -7.17 23.98
C SER A 198 -52.72 -6.61 24.78
N LEU A 199 -51.48 -6.98 24.46
CA LEU A 199 -50.28 -6.59 25.20
C LEU A 199 -49.52 -5.42 24.60
N PHE A 200 -49.59 -5.23 23.28
CA PHE A 200 -48.80 -4.23 22.56
C PHE A 200 -49.70 -3.19 21.89
N ILE A 201 -49.18 -1.97 21.74
CA ILE A 201 -49.86 -0.95 20.93
C ILE A 201 -50.05 -1.46 19.49
N PRO A 202 -51.14 -1.08 18.78
CA PRO A 202 -51.49 -1.67 17.49
C PRO A 202 -50.35 -1.66 16.47
N HIS A 203 -49.57 -0.58 16.43
CA HIS A 203 -48.40 -0.50 15.55
C HIS A 203 -47.31 -1.54 15.88
N GLU A 204 -47.00 -1.78 17.16
CA GLU A 204 -46.01 -2.79 17.55
C GLU A 204 -46.56 -4.21 17.38
N ALA A 205 -47.84 -4.43 17.67
CA ALA A 205 -48.51 -5.71 17.45
C ALA A 205 -48.43 -6.15 15.98
N GLU A 206 -48.74 -5.27 15.04
CA GLU A 206 -48.58 -5.52 13.60
C GLU A 206 -47.12 -5.80 13.22
N LEU A 207 -46.17 -5.04 13.78
CA LEU A 207 -44.74 -5.27 13.54
C LEU A 207 -44.29 -6.65 14.03
N ILE A 208 -44.72 -7.08 15.22
CA ILE A 208 -44.39 -8.40 15.77
C ILE A 208 -44.98 -9.48 14.87
N LYS A 209 -46.26 -9.38 14.50
CA LYS A 209 -46.94 -10.33 13.62
C LYS A 209 -46.32 -10.41 12.23
N SER A 210 -45.69 -9.33 11.74
CA SER A 210 -44.99 -9.31 10.45
C SER A 210 -43.67 -10.10 10.43
N ILE A 211 -43.12 -10.48 11.59
CA ILE A 211 -41.87 -11.25 11.66
C ILE A 211 -42.16 -12.70 11.24
N PRO A 212 -41.55 -13.20 10.15
CA PRO A 212 -41.78 -14.58 9.71
C PRO A 212 -41.12 -15.56 10.69
N LEU A 213 -41.92 -16.47 11.23
CA LEU A 213 -41.45 -17.59 12.05
C LEU A 213 -41.14 -18.80 11.15
N SER A 214 -40.02 -19.46 11.43
CA SER A 214 -39.67 -20.71 10.76
C SER A 214 -40.36 -21.88 11.44
N ALA A 215 -40.91 -22.81 10.66
CA ALA A 215 -41.51 -24.04 11.18
C ALA A 215 -40.53 -24.89 12.02
N THR A 216 -39.22 -24.74 11.80
CA THR A 216 -38.19 -25.46 12.56
C THR A 216 -37.75 -24.74 13.83
N LEU A 217 -38.26 -23.53 14.11
CA LEU A 217 -37.92 -22.68 15.27
C LEU A 217 -36.42 -22.72 15.64
N PRO A 218 -35.52 -22.25 14.77
CA PRO A 218 -34.08 -22.28 15.03
C PRO A 218 -33.72 -21.39 16.22
N SER A 219 -32.52 -21.57 16.80
CA SER A 219 -32.06 -20.69 17.87
C SER A 219 -31.98 -19.22 17.43
N ASP A 220 -32.33 -18.32 18.35
CA ASP A 220 -32.20 -16.87 18.21
C ASP A 220 -30.76 -16.46 17.85
N LYS A 221 -30.63 -15.37 17.08
CA LYS A 221 -29.31 -14.84 16.67
C LYS A 221 -29.23 -13.33 16.85
N ILE A 222 -28.07 -12.84 17.26
CA ILE A 222 -27.77 -11.40 17.22
C ILE A 222 -27.30 -11.03 15.80
N VAL A 223 -27.87 -9.96 15.25
CA VAL A 223 -27.58 -9.42 13.92
C VAL A 223 -27.30 -7.92 14.00
N TRP A 224 -26.65 -7.41 12.95
CA TRP A 224 -26.37 -5.99 12.81
C TRP A 224 -27.54 -5.25 12.13
N ALA A 225 -28.22 -4.38 12.88
CA ALA A 225 -29.46 -3.73 12.45
C ALA A 225 -29.28 -2.73 11.29
N GLU A 226 -28.09 -2.14 11.14
CA GLU A 226 -27.82 -1.10 10.13
C GLU A 226 -27.54 -1.68 8.72
N THR A 227 -27.81 -2.97 8.52
CA THR A 227 -27.66 -3.66 7.23
C THR A 227 -28.80 -4.64 6.99
N THR A 228 -29.27 -4.75 5.75
CA THR A 228 -30.37 -5.65 5.37
C THR A 228 -30.02 -7.13 5.50
N ASN A 229 -28.75 -7.49 5.31
CA ASN A 229 -28.27 -8.86 5.47
C ASN A 229 -27.89 -9.21 6.93
N GLY A 230 -27.99 -8.26 7.86
CA GLY A 230 -27.64 -8.47 9.26
C GLY A 230 -26.14 -8.56 9.54
N ASN A 231 -25.28 -8.27 8.57
CA ASN A 231 -23.82 -8.39 8.70
C ASN A 231 -23.16 -7.06 9.10
N PHE A 232 -22.30 -7.10 10.11
CA PHE A 232 -21.55 -5.94 10.54
C PHE A 232 -20.56 -5.46 9.46
N THR A 233 -20.59 -4.16 9.15
CA THR A 233 -19.53 -3.51 8.37
C THR A 233 -19.09 -2.20 9.04
N VAL A 234 -17.79 -1.89 8.94
CA VAL A 234 -17.24 -0.61 9.44
C VAL A 234 -17.96 0.59 8.82
N LYS A 235 -18.33 0.52 7.53
CA LYS A 235 -19.09 1.56 6.83
C LYS A 235 -20.45 1.81 7.48
N SER A 236 -21.20 0.75 7.80
CA SER A 236 -22.50 0.88 8.47
C SER A 236 -22.37 1.38 9.91
N ALA A 237 -21.38 0.90 10.67
CA ALA A 237 -21.08 1.37 12.02
C ALA A 237 -20.70 2.86 12.04
N TYR A 238 -19.92 3.32 11.06
CA TYR A 238 -19.60 4.73 10.93
C TYR A 238 -20.85 5.60 10.64
N LYS A 239 -21.77 5.14 9.79
CA LYS A 239 -23.04 5.84 9.53
C LYS A 239 -23.88 5.97 10.79
N LEU A 240 -23.99 4.90 11.58
CA LEU A 240 -24.67 4.91 12.87
C LEU A 240 -24.00 5.91 13.83
N ALA A 241 -22.67 5.85 13.96
CA ALA A 241 -21.91 6.77 14.81
C ALA A 241 -22.14 8.24 14.41
N ALA A 242 -22.12 8.54 13.11
CA ALA A 242 -22.40 9.87 12.59
C ALA A 242 -23.83 10.33 12.86
N ARG A 243 -24.83 9.42 12.79
CA ARG A 243 -26.23 9.71 13.12
C ARG A 243 -26.38 10.02 14.61
N LEU A 244 -25.80 9.19 15.48
CA LEU A 244 -25.83 9.36 16.93
C LEU A 244 -25.14 10.67 17.35
N PHE A 245 -24.02 11.00 16.70
CA PHE A 245 -23.31 12.26 16.93
C PHE A 245 -24.11 13.50 16.50
N LYS A 246 -24.85 13.40 15.39
CA LYS A 246 -25.76 14.46 14.92
C LYS A 246 -27.00 14.60 15.79
N SER A 247 -27.54 13.51 16.35
CA SER A 247 -28.72 13.59 17.24
C SER A 247 -28.40 14.20 18.59
N THR A 248 -27.16 14.06 19.09
CA THR A 248 -26.70 14.74 20.32
C THR A 248 -26.37 16.23 20.11
N ASN A 249 -26.06 16.63 18.88
CA ASN A 249 -25.85 18.03 18.51
C ASN A 249 -27.06 18.52 17.69
N CYS A 250 -28.12 18.95 18.38
CA CYS A 250 -29.30 19.57 17.76
C CYS A 250 -28.90 20.58 16.67
N GLY A 251 -29.40 20.36 15.46
CA GLY A 251 -29.45 21.35 14.37
C GLY A 251 -28.11 21.89 13.89
N THR A 252 -27.38 21.15 13.06
CA THR A 252 -26.46 21.79 12.12
C THR A 252 -27.00 21.62 10.71
N THR A 253 -27.35 22.75 10.11
CA THR A 253 -27.57 22.97 8.67
C THR A 253 -26.53 22.23 7.83
N SER A 254 -26.88 21.90 6.58
CA SER A 254 -25.92 21.35 5.60
C SER A 254 -24.68 22.23 5.56
N ASP A 255 -23.65 21.81 6.28
CA ASP A 255 -22.53 22.69 6.54
C ASP A 255 -21.71 22.80 5.25
N GLY A 256 -21.94 23.91 4.55
CA GLY A 256 -21.12 24.40 3.44
C GLY A 256 -19.84 25.07 3.93
N SER A 257 -19.50 24.92 5.23
CA SER A 257 -18.34 25.55 5.85
C SER A 257 -17.08 25.31 5.02
N SER A 258 -16.24 26.35 5.01
CA SER A 258 -14.88 26.28 4.48
C SER A 258 -14.11 25.09 5.07
N LEU A 259 -14.48 24.62 6.28
CA LEU A 259 -13.90 23.44 6.92
C LEU A 259 -14.19 22.15 6.17
N ARG A 260 -15.43 21.95 5.72
CA ARG A 260 -15.77 20.80 4.89
C ARG A 260 -15.03 20.83 3.54
N LYS A 261 -14.90 22.02 2.93
CA LYS A 261 -14.14 22.21 1.68
C LYS A 261 -12.66 21.88 1.87
N PHE A 262 -12.05 22.35 2.96
CA PHE A 262 -10.68 22.04 3.35
C PHE A 262 -10.46 20.53 3.49
N TRP A 263 -11.30 19.83 4.26
CA TRP A 263 -11.16 18.38 4.42
C TRP A 263 -11.36 17.63 3.12
N LYS A 264 -12.34 18.03 2.29
CA LYS A 264 -12.55 17.42 0.97
C LYS A 264 -11.30 17.55 0.10
N LYS A 265 -10.65 18.72 0.10
CA LYS A 265 -9.41 18.97 -0.65
C LYS A 265 -8.23 18.19 -0.08
N LEU A 266 -8.09 18.07 1.25
CA LEU A 266 -7.03 17.27 1.89
C LEU A 266 -7.15 15.78 1.55
N TRP A 267 -8.37 15.24 1.58
CA TRP A 267 -8.61 13.83 1.29
C TRP A 267 -8.51 13.50 -0.21
N SER A 268 -8.64 14.49 -1.10
CA SER A 268 -8.45 14.33 -2.55
C SER A 268 -7.00 14.44 -3.01
N LEU A 269 -6.08 14.95 -2.18
CA LEU A 269 -4.67 15.09 -2.56
C LEU A 269 -4.07 13.77 -3.06
N PRO A 270 -3.30 13.77 -4.16
CA PRO A 270 -2.69 12.56 -4.74
C PRO A 270 -1.47 12.08 -3.91
N ILE A 271 -1.61 11.95 -2.60
CA ILE A 271 -0.57 11.48 -1.67
C ILE A 271 -0.96 10.12 -1.06
N PRO A 272 0.00 9.33 -0.53
CA PRO A 272 -0.30 8.04 0.08
C PRO A 272 -1.33 8.15 1.19
N HIS A 273 -2.27 7.20 1.26
CA HIS A 273 -3.34 7.19 2.28
C HIS A 273 -2.82 7.33 3.72
N LYS A 274 -1.70 6.67 4.05
CA LYS A 274 -1.06 6.80 5.37
C LYS A 274 -0.65 8.23 5.70
N VAL A 275 -0.27 9.01 4.69
CA VAL A 275 0.15 10.41 4.84
C VAL A 275 -1.08 11.32 4.99
N ARG A 276 -2.19 11.04 4.29
CA ARG A 276 -3.48 11.71 4.54
C ARG A 276 -3.93 11.54 6.00
N HIS A 277 -3.81 10.32 6.53
CA HIS A 277 -4.10 10.03 7.94
C HIS A 277 -3.16 10.76 8.90
N PHE A 278 -1.86 10.84 8.58
CA PHE A 278 -0.91 11.65 9.35
C PHE A 278 -1.35 13.11 9.40
N CYS A 279 -1.67 13.72 8.24
CA CYS A 279 -2.12 15.11 8.19
C CYS A 279 -3.40 15.34 8.97
N TRP A 280 -4.39 14.44 8.86
CA TRP A 280 -5.59 14.53 9.67
C TRP A 280 -5.29 14.53 11.18
N ARG A 281 -4.39 13.64 11.65
CA ARG A 281 -3.96 13.62 13.06
C ARG A 281 -3.16 14.86 13.46
N ALA A 282 -2.33 15.38 12.56
CA ALA A 282 -1.53 16.58 12.79
C ALA A 282 -2.41 17.84 12.88
N CYS A 283 -3.41 17.99 12.00
CA CYS A 283 -4.37 19.10 12.06
C CYS A 283 -5.30 19.04 13.28
N ARG A 284 -5.45 17.87 13.90
CA ARG A 284 -6.28 17.67 15.10
C ARG A 284 -5.44 17.66 16.39
N ASP A 285 -4.19 18.13 16.30
CA ASP A 285 -3.20 18.15 17.40
C ASP A 285 -3.08 16.82 18.16
N THR A 286 -3.38 15.71 17.49
CA THR A 286 -3.41 14.38 18.09
C THR A 286 -2.03 13.73 18.07
N LEU A 287 -1.11 14.27 17.26
CA LEU A 287 0.30 13.96 17.31
C LEU A 287 0.98 14.91 18.30
N LEU A 288 2.03 14.46 19.00
CA LEU A 288 2.89 15.32 19.82
C LEU A 288 3.76 16.24 18.94
N THR A 289 3.12 16.98 18.05
CA THR A 289 3.64 18.11 17.27
C THR A 289 3.68 19.30 18.20
N LYS A 290 4.59 19.28 19.20
CA LYS A 290 4.90 20.51 19.95
C LYS A 290 5.09 21.62 18.90
N VAL A 291 4.24 22.64 18.97
CA VAL A 291 4.05 23.82 18.07
C VAL A 291 5.37 24.51 17.63
N LYS A 292 6.50 24.12 18.23
CA LYS A 292 7.87 24.57 17.93
C LYS A 292 8.59 23.80 16.79
N LEU A 293 7.88 23.15 15.87
CA LEU A 293 8.55 22.52 14.69
C LEU A 293 9.18 23.58 13.76
N ARG A 294 8.57 24.76 13.61
CA ARG A 294 9.12 25.89 12.81
C ARG A 294 10.36 26.55 13.44
N ARG A 295 10.56 26.42 14.76
CA ARG A 295 11.68 27.03 15.51
C ARG A 295 12.93 26.13 15.59
N ARG A 296 12.95 25.00 14.89
CA ARG A 296 14.11 24.09 14.86
C ARG A 296 14.82 24.20 13.51
N ASN A 297 16.14 24.44 13.55
CA ASN A 297 16.99 24.70 12.37
C ASN A 297 16.76 23.70 11.22
N LYS A 298 16.64 22.40 11.52
CA LYS A 298 16.42 21.36 10.51
C LYS A 298 15.12 21.48 9.72
N ALA A 299 14.05 21.98 10.32
CA ALA A 299 12.79 22.21 9.60
C ALA A 299 12.93 23.39 8.64
N GLN A 300 13.56 24.48 9.08
CA GLN A 300 13.84 25.65 8.24
C GLN A 300 14.74 25.29 7.05
N GLU A 301 15.79 24.50 7.29
CA GLU A 301 16.66 23.97 6.23
C GLU A 301 15.89 23.10 5.23
N ALA A 302 15.02 22.20 5.70
CA ALA A 302 14.21 21.35 4.81
C ALA A 302 13.23 22.17 3.96
N TRP A 303 12.57 23.17 4.54
CA TRP A 303 11.66 24.05 3.80
C TRP A 303 12.40 24.92 2.79
N ALA A 304 13.54 25.52 3.18
CA ALA A 304 14.38 26.30 2.28
C ALA A 304 14.91 25.45 1.10
N ALA A 305 15.33 24.21 1.38
CA ALA A 305 15.79 23.27 0.35
C ALA A 305 14.68 22.81 -0.60
N SER A 306 13.42 22.84 -0.17
CA SER A 306 12.27 22.39 -0.96
C SER A 306 11.82 23.35 -2.07
N LYS A 307 12.33 24.58 -2.09
CA LYS A 307 11.90 25.68 -2.98
C LYS A 307 10.41 26.03 -2.90
N ILE A 308 9.68 25.51 -1.90
CA ILE A 308 8.29 25.90 -1.63
C ILE A 308 8.33 27.28 -0.96
N HIS A 309 7.99 28.32 -1.71
CA HIS A 309 7.70 29.63 -1.13
C HIS A 309 6.41 29.51 -0.30
N LEU A 310 6.58 29.32 1.01
CA LEU A 310 5.58 29.67 2.00
C LEU A 310 5.51 31.20 2.00
N LEU A 311 4.32 31.78 1.87
CA LEU A 311 4.14 33.23 1.97
C LEU A 311 4.77 33.75 3.27
N PRO A 312 5.24 35.02 3.35
CA PRO A 312 5.76 35.59 4.58
C PRO A 312 4.65 35.66 5.62
N LEU A 313 4.54 34.60 6.39
CA LEU A 313 3.48 34.39 7.36
C LEU A 313 3.79 35.22 8.60
N GLY A 314 3.03 36.31 8.78
CA GLY A 314 2.97 37.08 10.02
C GLY A 314 2.50 36.24 11.21
N ASP A 315 2.40 36.89 12.37
CA ASP A 315 2.22 36.31 13.72
C ASP A 315 0.89 35.55 13.98
N HIS A 316 0.22 35.02 12.95
CA HIS A 316 -1.14 34.44 13.05
C HIS A 316 -1.26 32.95 12.67
N ILE A 317 -0.19 32.15 12.73
CA ILE A 317 -0.29 30.67 12.63
C ILE A 317 0.01 30.04 13.98
N ASP A 318 -1.04 29.52 14.63
CA ASP A 318 -0.93 28.84 15.92
C ASP A 318 -0.86 27.30 15.78
N SER A 319 -1.34 26.74 14.66
CA SER A 319 -1.38 25.29 14.44
C SER A 319 -0.93 24.85 13.04
N PHE A 320 -0.64 23.54 12.89
CA PHE A 320 -0.38 22.94 11.57
C PHE A 320 -1.62 22.99 10.66
N GLN A 321 -2.82 23.01 11.26
CA GLN A 321 -4.06 23.17 10.51
C GLN A 321 -4.13 24.55 9.86
N ASP A 322 -3.71 25.62 10.55
CA ASP A 322 -3.77 26.99 10.01
C ASP A 322 -2.81 27.19 8.83
N LEU A 323 -1.62 26.58 8.92
CA LEU A 323 -0.65 26.56 7.82
C LEU A 323 -1.22 25.86 6.57
N LEU A 324 -1.78 24.67 6.74
CA LEU A 324 -2.40 23.93 5.63
C LEU A 324 -3.65 24.62 5.11
N TRP A 325 -4.46 25.18 6.01
CA TRP A 325 -5.66 25.94 5.65
C TRP A 325 -5.31 27.09 4.73
N PHE A 326 -4.34 27.91 5.13
CA PHE A 326 -3.91 29.08 4.39
C PHE A 326 -3.41 28.69 2.99
N GLU A 327 -2.51 27.70 2.90
CA GLU A 327 -2.00 27.24 1.60
C GLU A 327 -3.10 26.62 0.72
N MET A 328 -4.01 25.83 1.30
CA MET A 328 -5.02 25.11 0.52
C MET A 328 -6.22 25.97 0.11
N MET A 329 -6.57 27.01 0.88
CA MET A 329 -7.79 27.79 0.70
C MET A 329 -7.57 29.15 0.02
N THR A 330 -6.35 29.67 -0.06
CA THR A 330 -6.06 31.00 -0.66
C THR A 330 -5.86 30.99 -2.18
N ASN A 331 -6.32 29.97 -2.90
CA ASN A 331 -6.29 29.85 -4.38
C ASN A 331 -4.92 29.95 -5.08
N ALA A 332 -3.80 30.16 -4.36
CA ALA A 332 -2.47 30.28 -4.94
C ALA A 332 -1.69 28.96 -5.06
N ALA A 333 -2.12 27.89 -4.37
CA ALA A 333 -1.42 26.61 -4.36
C ALA A 333 -2.16 25.54 -5.18
N GLY A 334 -1.51 25.03 -6.23
CA GLY A 334 -1.93 23.83 -6.93
C GLY A 334 -1.87 22.59 -6.04
N GLU A 335 -2.56 21.52 -6.45
CA GLU A 335 -2.59 20.24 -5.73
C GLU A 335 -1.19 19.65 -5.50
N GLU A 336 -0.28 19.90 -6.44
CA GLU A 336 1.13 19.51 -6.35
C GLU A 336 1.85 20.18 -5.18
N LYS A 337 1.74 21.51 -5.04
CA LYS A 337 2.36 22.28 -3.94
C LYS A 337 1.86 21.78 -2.58
N CYS A 338 0.55 21.56 -2.47
CA CYS A 338 -0.07 21.01 -1.25
C CYS A 338 0.45 19.60 -0.94
N SER A 339 0.58 18.75 -1.96
CA SER A 339 1.08 17.39 -1.82
C SER A 339 2.53 17.36 -1.34
N ARG A 340 3.39 18.21 -1.92
CA ARG A 340 4.80 18.35 -1.51
C ARG A 340 4.92 18.86 -0.08
N LEU A 341 4.13 19.86 0.30
CA LEU A 341 4.13 20.41 1.66
C LEU A 341 3.75 19.33 2.70
N VAL A 342 2.67 18.60 2.44
CA VAL A 342 2.23 17.50 3.30
C VAL A 342 3.30 16.41 3.40
N MET A 343 3.94 16.05 2.29
CA MET A 343 4.99 15.03 2.25
C MET A 343 6.23 15.42 3.04
N ILE A 344 6.67 16.67 2.96
CA ILE A 344 7.81 17.18 3.73
C ILE A 344 7.48 17.18 5.23
N ALA A 345 6.28 17.60 5.61
CA ALA A 345 5.84 17.57 7.01
C ALA A 345 5.85 16.13 7.57
N TRP A 346 5.42 15.15 6.77
CA TRP A 346 5.47 13.74 7.15
C TRP A 346 6.92 13.22 7.25
N ALA A 347 7.78 13.56 6.29
CA ALA A 347 9.19 13.16 6.31
C ALA A 347 9.96 13.74 7.51
N LEU A 348 9.68 14.99 7.88
CA LEU A 348 10.23 15.62 9.08
C LEU A 348 9.77 14.90 10.36
N TRP A 349 8.51 14.47 10.41
CA TRP A 349 7.99 13.69 11.53
C TRP A 349 8.65 12.31 11.62
N CYS A 350 8.83 11.61 10.49
CA CYS A 350 9.56 10.34 10.43
C CYS A 350 11.01 10.51 10.89
N ASN A 351 11.73 11.51 10.35
CA ASN A 351 13.12 11.79 10.71
C ASN A 351 13.28 12.07 12.21
N ARG A 352 12.33 12.79 12.82
CA ARG A 352 12.30 13.01 14.28
C ARG A 352 12.15 11.71 15.04
N ASN A 353 11.26 10.82 14.62
CA ASN A 353 11.01 9.56 15.32
C ASN A 353 12.20 8.61 15.18
N ASP A 354 12.86 8.58 14.02
CA ASP A 354 14.07 7.80 13.82
C ASP A 354 15.14 8.20 14.85
N ILE A 355 15.36 9.50 15.06
CA ILE A 355 16.28 10.02 16.10
C ILE A 355 15.84 9.61 17.51
N LEU A 356 14.54 9.75 17.83
CA LEU A 356 14.02 9.40 19.17
C LEU A 356 14.18 7.91 19.50
N HIS A 357 14.19 7.05 18.49
CA HIS A 357 14.35 5.61 18.65
C HIS A 357 15.81 5.14 18.43
N GLY A 358 16.78 6.06 18.48
CA GLY A 358 18.22 5.75 18.47
C GLY A 358 18.82 5.59 17.07
N GLY A 359 18.11 5.97 16.01
CA GLY A 359 18.62 6.01 14.64
C GLY A 359 19.32 7.34 14.29
N GLU A 360 20.03 7.36 13.17
CA GLU A 360 20.69 8.56 12.67
C GLU A 360 19.71 9.52 11.98
N GLY A 361 19.77 10.79 12.34
CA GLY A 361 18.92 11.84 11.77
C GLY A 361 19.45 12.36 10.44
N LYS A 362 18.59 12.42 9.43
CA LYS A 362 18.89 13.03 8.13
C LYS A 362 18.96 14.56 8.21
N THR A 363 19.73 15.17 7.31
CA THR A 363 19.82 16.64 7.12
C THR A 363 18.56 17.20 6.47
N GLY A 364 18.31 18.51 6.60
CA GLY A 364 17.13 19.15 5.99
C GLY A 364 16.98 18.88 4.48
N PRO A 365 18.02 19.07 3.66
CA PRO A 365 17.99 18.76 2.22
C PRO A 365 17.74 17.28 1.93
N ALA A 366 18.33 16.36 2.70
CA ALA A 366 18.12 14.93 2.53
C ALA A 366 16.66 14.52 2.85
N VAL A 367 16.04 15.15 3.84
CA VAL A 367 14.60 14.95 4.15
C VAL A 367 13.72 15.47 3.02
N ALA A 368 14.03 16.66 2.48
CA ALA A 368 13.27 17.25 1.37
C ALA A 368 13.40 16.41 0.09
N LEU A 369 14.61 15.95 -0.23
CA LEU A 369 14.88 15.06 -1.36
C LEU A 369 14.11 13.75 -1.21
N TRP A 370 14.19 13.10 -0.04
CA TRP A 370 13.46 11.87 0.23
C TRP A 370 11.95 12.04 0.09
N ALA A 371 11.39 13.14 0.62
CA ALA A 371 9.96 13.43 0.51
C ALA A 371 9.52 13.62 -0.95
N ALA A 372 10.34 14.29 -1.77
CA ALA A 372 10.10 14.49 -3.18
C ALA A 372 10.19 13.16 -3.96
N THR A 373 11.24 12.37 -3.75
CA THR A 373 11.42 11.05 -4.38
C THR A 373 10.26 10.11 -4.03
N TYR A 374 9.88 10.02 -2.76
CA TYR A 374 8.79 9.15 -2.31
C TYR A 374 7.43 9.56 -2.90
N LEU A 375 7.18 10.87 -3.04
CA LEU A 375 5.96 11.38 -3.66
C LEU A 375 5.94 11.07 -5.16
N GLN A 376 7.07 11.24 -5.84
CA GLN A 376 7.22 10.90 -7.25
C GLN A 376 6.98 9.41 -7.49
N GLU A 377 7.62 8.53 -6.70
CA GLU A 377 7.40 7.08 -6.76
C GLU A 377 5.92 6.71 -6.57
N TYR A 378 5.23 7.40 -5.64
CA TYR A 378 3.81 7.17 -5.40
C TYR A 378 2.92 7.63 -6.57
N TRP A 379 3.21 8.78 -7.19
CA TRP A 379 2.50 9.23 -8.39
C TRP A 379 2.72 8.27 -9.56
N SER A 380 3.96 7.88 -9.82
CA SER A 380 4.29 6.90 -10.85
C SER A 380 3.62 5.55 -10.60
N ALA A 381 3.45 5.12 -9.35
CA ALA A 381 2.74 3.89 -8.99
C ALA A 381 1.20 3.98 -9.20
N ILE A 382 0.60 5.16 -9.02
CA ILE A 382 -0.82 5.38 -9.33
C ILE A 382 -1.04 5.42 -10.84
N GLU A 383 -0.14 6.08 -11.55
CA GLU A 383 -0.17 6.20 -13.01
C GLU A 383 0.04 4.85 -13.72
N SER A 384 0.80 3.93 -13.11
CA SER A 384 0.99 2.57 -13.64
C SER A 384 -0.15 1.59 -13.31
N ASN A 385 -0.95 1.87 -12.27
CA ASN A 385 -2.15 1.08 -11.92
C ASN A 385 -3.41 1.57 -12.67
N SER A 386 -3.36 2.80 -13.17
CA SER A 386 -4.28 3.31 -14.17
C SER A 386 -3.74 2.83 -15.51
N GLY A 387 -4.50 2.11 -16.35
CA GLY A 387 -4.08 1.76 -17.72
C GLY A 387 -3.99 2.99 -18.63
N ALA A 388 -3.26 4.02 -18.21
CA ALA A 388 -3.31 5.39 -18.69
C ALA A 388 -2.08 5.78 -19.51
N VAL A 389 -1.10 4.89 -19.70
CA VAL A 389 0.02 5.13 -20.63
C VAL A 389 -0.48 5.24 -22.08
N SER A 390 -1.65 4.68 -22.41
CA SER A 390 -2.26 4.76 -23.73
C SER A 390 -3.12 6.02 -23.97
N ASN A 391 -3.66 6.68 -22.94
CA ASN A 391 -4.60 7.80 -23.14
C ASN A 391 -3.93 9.19 -23.18
N TRP A 392 -2.76 9.40 -22.57
CA TRP A 392 -2.06 10.70 -22.62
C TRP A 392 -1.31 10.93 -23.95
N LEU A 393 -0.75 9.86 -24.55
CA LEU A 393 -0.06 9.91 -25.85
C LEU A 393 -1.01 10.29 -27.01
N LEU A 394 -2.32 10.01 -26.87
CA LEU A 394 -3.33 10.32 -27.88
C LEU A 394 -3.71 11.81 -27.96
N HIS A 395 -3.27 12.64 -27.01
CA HIS A 395 -3.61 14.06 -26.92
C HIS A 395 -2.42 15.02 -27.14
N LEU A 396 -1.21 14.50 -27.36
CA LEU A 396 -0.04 15.33 -27.67
C LEU A 396 -0.02 15.70 -29.16
N SER A 397 0.23 16.97 -29.48
CA SER A 397 0.47 17.36 -30.87
C SER A 397 1.82 16.78 -31.36
N GLU A 398 1.94 16.53 -32.66
CA GLU A 398 3.18 16.01 -33.26
C GLU A 398 4.40 16.91 -32.98
N THR A 399 4.18 18.22 -32.85
CA THR A 399 5.18 19.20 -32.42
C THR A 399 5.61 19.04 -30.96
N GLN A 400 4.70 18.67 -30.05
CA GLN A 400 5.03 18.40 -28.65
C GLN A 400 5.81 17.09 -28.51
N MET A 401 5.39 16.02 -29.20
CA MET A 401 6.09 14.72 -29.20
C MET A 401 7.53 14.81 -29.69
N GLN A 402 7.82 15.74 -30.59
CA GLN A 402 9.19 15.97 -31.10
C GLN A 402 10.01 16.92 -30.22
N SER A 403 9.45 17.55 -29.19
CA SER A 403 10.13 18.61 -28.41
C SER A 403 10.46 18.21 -26.96
N ALA A 404 9.88 17.12 -26.48
CA ALA A 404 10.07 16.58 -25.13
C ALA A 404 10.46 15.09 -25.21
N TRP A 405 11.22 14.63 -24.23
CA TRP A 405 11.53 13.21 -24.10
C TRP A 405 10.29 12.43 -23.66
N LEU A 406 10.04 11.27 -24.26
CA LEU A 406 8.93 10.38 -23.89
C LEU A 406 9.49 9.03 -23.40
N PRO A 407 8.89 8.40 -22.38
CA PRO A 407 9.35 7.10 -21.91
C PRO A 407 9.11 5.99 -22.96
N PRO A 408 9.98 4.96 -23.05
CA PRO A 408 9.72 3.77 -23.85
C PRO A 408 8.61 2.90 -23.24
N LEU A 409 8.12 1.91 -23.99
CA LEU A 409 7.18 0.91 -23.49
C LEU A 409 7.78 0.14 -22.30
N SER A 410 6.92 -0.32 -21.38
CA SER A 410 7.36 -1.10 -20.22
C SER A 410 8.14 -2.34 -20.63
N GLY A 411 9.33 -2.52 -20.05
CA GLY A 411 10.25 -3.61 -20.40
C GLY A 411 11.19 -3.29 -21.58
N SER A 412 11.16 -2.07 -22.11
CA SER A 412 12.06 -1.60 -23.17
C SER A 412 12.93 -0.42 -22.69
N PHE A 413 14.03 -0.19 -23.40
CA PHE A 413 14.98 0.88 -23.14
C PHE A 413 14.92 1.97 -24.22
N LYS A 414 15.29 3.19 -23.85
CA LYS A 414 15.47 4.30 -24.79
C LYS A 414 16.91 4.77 -24.78
N ILE A 415 17.54 4.76 -25.95
CA ILE A 415 18.93 5.13 -26.18
C ILE A 415 18.93 6.50 -26.85
N ASN A 416 19.19 7.55 -26.07
CA ASN A 416 19.29 8.92 -26.56
C ASN A 416 20.74 9.23 -26.94
N VAL A 417 20.98 9.68 -28.17
CA VAL A 417 22.32 9.96 -28.71
C VAL A 417 22.44 11.38 -29.25
N ASP A 418 23.62 11.99 -29.11
CA ASP A 418 23.91 13.31 -29.69
C ASP A 418 25.40 13.46 -30.03
N GLY A 419 25.68 14.21 -31.10
CA GLY A 419 27.01 14.54 -31.56
C GLY A 419 27.33 16.02 -31.48
N ALA A 420 28.54 16.39 -31.03
CA ALA A 420 28.99 17.78 -30.96
C ALA A 420 30.35 17.97 -31.66
N LEU A 421 30.45 18.95 -32.56
CA LEU A 421 31.71 19.33 -33.19
C LEU A 421 32.45 20.42 -32.41
N TYR A 422 33.77 20.34 -32.44
CA TYR A 422 34.68 21.37 -31.95
C TYR A 422 35.66 21.78 -33.06
N PRO A 423 35.29 22.80 -33.86
CA PRO A 423 36.01 23.16 -35.08
C PRO A 423 37.48 23.52 -34.84
N THR A 424 37.80 24.12 -33.70
CA THR A 424 39.14 24.62 -33.37
C THR A 424 40.17 23.52 -33.15
N ASN A 425 39.75 22.27 -32.91
CA ASN A 425 40.63 21.19 -32.47
C ASN A 425 40.55 19.92 -33.34
N ASN A 426 39.75 19.94 -34.42
CA ASN A 426 39.45 18.78 -35.24
C ASN A 426 39.00 17.56 -34.40
N ARG A 427 38.13 17.85 -33.43
CA ARG A 427 37.60 16.88 -32.45
C ARG A 427 36.09 16.91 -32.44
N ALA A 428 35.51 15.78 -32.11
CA ALA A 428 34.09 15.59 -31.91
C ALA A 428 33.83 14.99 -30.52
N GLY A 429 32.73 15.37 -29.91
CA GLY A 429 32.19 14.77 -28.71
C GLY A 429 30.95 13.96 -29.01
N ILE A 430 30.80 12.83 -28.32
CA ILE A 430 29.64 11.94 -28.38
C ILE A 430 29.04 11.83 -26.99
N GLY A 431 27.73 12.01 -26.92
CA GLY A 431 26.93 11.76 -25.74
C GLY A 431 25.91 10.66 -25.98
N VAL A 432 25.82 9.70 -25.06
CA VAL A 432 24.77 8.66 -25.05
C VAL A 432 24.15 8.61 -23.66
N VAL A 433 22.83 8.46 -23.61
CA VAL A 433 22.05 8.27 -22.39
C VAL A 433 21.05 7.14 -22.62
N ILE A 434 21.15 6.07 -21.85
CA ILE A 434 20.23 4.92 -21.91
C ILE A 434 19.32 4.96 -20.69
N ARG A 435 18.00 4.93 -20.92
CA ARG A 435 16.97 4.98 -19.87
C ARG A 435 15.96 3.84 -19.99
N ASP A 436 15.40 3.42 -18.87
CA ASP A 436 14.27 2.48 -18.85
C ASP A 436 12.91 3.19 -19.01
N SER A 437 11.83 2.40 -18.99
CA SER A 437 10.45 2.91 -19.07
C SER A 437 10.01 3.79 -17.89
N GLN A 438 10.74 3.78 -16.76
CA GLN A 438 10.50 4.66 -15.62
C GLN A 438 11.37 5.94 -15.67
N GLY A 439 12.15 6.13 -16.74
CA GLY A 439 13.07 7.26 -16.87
C GLY A 439 14.34 7.15 -16.02
N ARG A 440 14.59 5.98 -15.41
CA ARG A 440 15.83 5.74 -14.65
C ARG A 440 16.99 5.57 -15.60
N LEU A 441 18.13 6.13 -15.23
CA LEU A 441 19.36 6.02 -16.02
C LEU A 441 19.95 4.61 -15.87
N MET A 442 20.07 3.90 -16.99
CA MET A 442 20.76 2.61 -17.06
C MET A 442 22.25 2.80 -17.32
N ALA A 443 22.58 3.67 -18.27
CA ALA A 443 23.96 4.03 -18.55
C ALA A 443 24.08 5.39 -19.23
N ALA A 444 25.24 6.02 -19.10
CA ALA A 444 25.63 7.21 -19.84
C ALA A 444 27.04 7.06 -20.41
N LEU A 445 27.30 7.58 -21.60
CA LEU A 445 28.63 7.64 -22.21
C LEU A 445 28.95 9.07 -22.64
N CYS A 446 30.17 9.49 -22.31
CA CYS A 446 30.80 10.68 -22.83
C CYS A 446 32.12 10.28 -23.48
N ARG A 447 32.21 10.43 -24.81
CA ARG A 447 33.36 9.99 -25.61
C ARG A 447 33.88 11.12 -26.47
N LYS A 448 35.21 11.20 -26.63
CA LYS A 448 35.83 12.14 -27.57
C LYS A 448 36.45 11.39 -28.74
N ILE A 449 36.24 11.90 -29.94
CA ILE A 449 36.82 11.36 -31.18
C ILE A 449 37.72 12.42 -31.80
N LYS A 450 38.90 12.00 -32.27
CA LYS A 450 39.83 12.83 -33.04
C LYS A 450 39.75 12.41 -34.50
N ALA A 451 38.97 13.11 -35.30
CA ALA A 451 38.83 12.86 -36.74
C ALA A 451 38.28 14.12 -37.43
N PRO A 452 38.67 14.37 -38.70
CA PRO A 452 38.11 15.45 -39.53
C PRO A 452 36.70 15.10 -40.01
N LEU A 453 35.77 15.02 -39.07
CA LEU A 453 34.37 14.72 -39.34
C LEU A 453 33.57 16.02 -39.46
N GLN A 454 32.58 16.02 -40.33
CA GLN A 454 31.51 17.00 -40.42
C GLN A 454 30.35 16.60 -39.50
N VAL A 455 29.37 17.50 -39.36
CA VAL A 455 28.25 17.34 -38.41
C VAL A 455 27.54 16.00 -38.62
N LEU A 456 27.28 15.65 -39.88
CA LEU A 456 26.54 14.44 -40.22
C LEU A 456 27.28 13.16 -39.82
N GLU A 457 28.59 13.08 -40.05
CA GLU A 457 29.36 11.90 -39.64
C GLU A 457 29.48 11.80 -38.10
N VAL A 458 29.57 12.93 -37.41
CA VAL A 458 29.60 12.94 -35.93
C VAL A 458 28.28 12.45 -35.34
N GLU A 459 27.15 12.90 -35.89
CA GLU A 459 25.83 12.39 -35.51
C GLU A 459 25.73 10.89 -35.78
N ALA A 460 26.13 10.41 -36.96
CA ALA A 460 26.12 8.97 -37.28
C ALA A 460 26.99 8.15 -36.30
N LYS A 461 28.17 8.68 -35.92
CA LYS A 461 29.01 8.05 -34.91
C LYS A 461 28.40 8.05 -33.50
N ALA A 462 27.56 9.04 -33.16
CA ALA A 462 26.82 9.02 -31.90
C ALA A 462 25.79 7.87 -31.86
N TYR A 463 25.07 7.63 -32.95
CA TYR A 463 24.15 6.49 -33.08
C TYR A 463 24.89 5.15 -32.96
N GLU A 464 26.00 4.99 -33.68
CA GLU A 464 26.84 3.78 -33.60
C GLU A 464 27.35 3.54 -32.16
N ALA A 465 27.84 4.59 -31.48
CA ALA A 465 28.30 4.49 -30.11
C ALA A 465 27.19 4.10 -29.12
N GLY A 466 25.96 4.60 -29.33
CA GLY A 466 24.80 4.24 -28.51
C GLY A 466 24.43 2.77 -28.64
N MET A 467 24.42 2.26 -29.87
CA MET A 467 24.16 0.84 -30.16
C MET A 467 25.23 -0.07 -29.59
N LEU A 468 26.51 0.30 -29.77
CA LEU A 468 27.61 -0.44 -29.18
C LEU A 468 27.51 -0.49 -27.66
N LEU A 469 27.20 0.64 -27.00
CA LEU A 469 27.05 0.67 -25.54
C LEU A 469 25.93 -0.26 -25.07
N ALA A 470 24.76 -0.21 -25.71
CA ALA A 470 23.63 -1.09 -25.39
C ALA A 470 24.01 -2.58 -25.53
N ARG A 471 24.75 -2.93 -26.59
CA ARG A 471 25.26 -4.30 -26.79
C ARG A 471 26.23 -4.73 -25.70
N HIS A 472 27.19 -3.89 -25.31
CA HIS A 472 28.13 -4.23 -24.24
C HIS A 472 27.45 -4.42 -22.87
N LEU A 473 26.29 -3.78 -22.66
CA LEU A 473 25.49 -3.92 -21.44
C LEU A 473 24.49 -5.09 -21.50
N GLY A 474 24.39 -5.81 -22.63
CA GLY A 474 23.42 -6.89 -22.81
C GLY A 474 21.96 -6.40 -22.77
N LEU A 475 21.71 -5.15 -23.19
CA LEU A 475 20.37 -4.60 -23.25
C LEU A 475 19.71 -4.98 -24.57
N HIS A 476 18.60 -5.73 -24.48
CA HIS A 476 17.78 -6.13 -25.61
C HIS A 476 16.46 -5.34 -25.63
N GLY A 477 15.93 -5.03 -26.81
CA GLY A 477 14.62 -4.40 -26.95
C GLY A 477 14.62 -2.91 -26.61
N GLY A 478 14.69 -2.04 -27.63
CA GLY A 478 14.79 -0.60 -27.39
C GLY A 478 14.36 0.31 -28.54
N VAL A 479 14.35 1.61 -28.23
CA VAL A 479 14.20 2.71 -29.18
C VAL A 479 15.49 3.52 -29.21
N LEU A 480 16.08 3.68 -30.40
CA LEU A 480 17.24 4.54 -30.62
C LEU A 480 16.76 5.91 -31.11
N GLU A 481 17.08 6.96 -30.35
CA GLU A 481 16.56 8.31 -30.54
C GLU A 481 17.68 9.35 -30.58
N GLY A 482 17.65 10.26 -31.56
CA GLY A 482 18.63 11.34 -31.63
C GLY A 482 18.11 12.61 -32.29
N ALA A 483 19.00 13.63 -32.35
CA ALA A 483 18.65 14.97 -32.81
C ALA A 483 18.89 15.24 -34.32
N SER A 484 19.39 14.24 -35.06
CA SER A 484 19.57 14.33 -36.51
C SER A 484 18.40 13.70 -37.27
N LEU A 485 17.56 14.56 -37.87
CA LEU A 485 16.44 14.12 -38.70
C LEU A 485 16.93 13.31 -39.92
N THR A 486 18.05 13.72 -40.52
CA THR A 486 18.65 13.02 -41.67
C THR A 486 19.03 11.59 -41.31
N ILE A 487 19.77 11.39 -40.20
CA ILE A 487 20.16 10.04 -39.75
C ILE A 487 18.92 9.22 -39.36
N SER A 488 17.96 9.82 -38.67
CA SER A 488 16.71 9.16 -38.29
C SER A 488 15.91 8.67 -39.50
N ASN A 489 15.79 9.48 -40.55
CA ASN A 489 15.05 9.12 -41.76
C ASN A 489 15.78 8.02 -42.57
N VAL A 490 17.12 8.08 -42.61
CA VAL A 490 17.93 7.04 -43.23
C VAL A 490 17.77 5.70 -42.50
N LEU A 491 17.87 5.68 -41.17
CA LEU A 491 17.69 4.46 -40.37
C LEU A 491 16.26 3.90 -40.42
N LYS A 492 15.27 4.74 -40.69
CA LYS A 492 13.87 4.30 -40.94
C LYS A 492 13.63 3.78 -42.36
N GLY A 493 14.62 3.86 -43.25
CA GLY A 493 14.46 3.51 -44.67
C GLY A 493 13.63 4.53 -45.47
N ILE A 494 13.40 5.74 -44.94
CA ILE A 494 12.64 6.81 -45.61
C ILE A 494 13.50 7.52 -46.67
N SER A 495 14.82 7.56 -46.46
CA SER A 495 15.77 8.22 -47.34
C SER A 495 17.03 7.39 -47.55
N ILE A 496 17.69 7.58 -48.69
CA ILE A 496 18.95 6.91 -49.03
C ILE A 496 20.08 7.50 -48.19
N PRO A 497 20.97 6.68 -47.58
CA PRO A 497 22.11 7.17 -46.83
C PRO A 497 23.08 7.97 -47.71
N PRO A 498 23.51 9.18 -47.29
CA PRO A 498 24.63 9.86 -47.93
C PRO A 498 25.90 9.00 -47.86
N THR A 499 26.72 9.04 -48.91
CA THR A 499 27.91 8.17 -49.06
C THR A 499 28.87 8.27 -47.86
N SER A 500 28.98 9.44 -47.23
CA SER A 500 29.89 9.63 -46.09
C SER A 500 29.47 8.89 -44.81
N VAL A 501 28.19 8.52 -44.68
CA VAL A 501 27.65 7.80 -43.52
C VAL A 501 27.10 6.41 -43.85
N ALA A 502 27.02 6.02 -45.13
CA ALA A 502 26.40 4.78 -45.57
C ALA A 502 26.95 3.53 -44.86
N ALA A 503 28.27 3.37 -44.78
CA ALA A 503 28.87 2.24 -44.08
C ALA A 503 28.57 2.24 -42.56
N THR A 504 28.50 3.42 -41.95
CA THR A 504 28.16 3.55 -40.51
C THR A 504 26.70 3.18 -40.28
N VAL A 505 25.79 3.60 -41.16
CA VAL A 505 24.36 3.28 -41.12
C VAL A 505 24.13 1.77 -41.28
N GLU A 506 24.83 1.12 -42.21
CA GLU A 506 24.77 -0.32 -42.39
C GLU A 506 25.24 -1.06 -41.12
N GLY A 507 26.34 -0.61 -40.52
CA GLY A 507 26.80 -1.13 -39.23
C GLY A 507 25.77 -0.96 -38.10
N ILE A 508 25.05 0.17 -38.06
CA ILE A 508 23.98 0.41 -37.09
C ILE A 508 22.81 -0.57 -37.29
N HIS A 509 22.44 -0.88 -38.54
CA HIS A 509 21.39 -1.87 -38.82
C HIS A 509 21.79 -3.27 -38.37
N VAL A 510 23.03 -3.70 -38.63
CA VAL A 510 23.55 -5.00 -38.18
C VAL A 510 23.55 -5.08 -36.65
N LEU A 511 24.03 -4.03 -35.97
CA LEU A 511 23.94 -3.94 -34.51
C LEU A 511 22.48 -3.96 -34.03
N GLY A 512 21.58 -3.30 -34.76
CA GLY A 512 20.14 -3.28 -34.50
C GLY A 512 19.52 -4.67 -34.42
N SER A 513 19.89 -5.56 -35.35
CA SER A 513 19.42 -6.94 -35.34
C SER A 513 20.05 -7.82 -34.26
N GLU A 514 21.24 -7.47 -33.75
CA GLU A 514 21.89 -8.21 -32.66
C GLU A 514 21.23 -7.96 -31.29
N ILE A 515 20.69 -6.75 -31.06
CA ILE A 515 20.15 -6.34 -29.74
C ILE A 515 18.63 -6.08 -29.75
N ASP A 516 17.92 -6.53 -30.79
CA ASP A 516 16.47 -6.38 -30.93
C ASP A 516 15.99 -4.92 -30.80
N VAL A 517 16.72 -3.95 -31.34
CA VAL A 517 16.24 -2.55 -31.36
C VAL A 517 15.13 -2.44 -32.40
N VAL A 518 13.93 -2.13 -31.92
CA VAL A 518 12.68 -2.27 -32.68
C VAL A 518 12.31 -0.99 -33.40
N ASN A 519 12.86 0.17 -33.00
CA ASN A 519 12.45 1.44 -33.57
C ASN A 519 13.54 2.52 -33.52
N PHE A 520 13.55 3.37 -34.53
CA PHE A 520 14.37 4.59 -34.60
C PHE A 520 13.46 5.80 -34.45
N SER A 521 13.84 6.79 -33.66
CA SER A 521 13.04 8.01 -33.48
C SER A 521 13.88 9.29 -33.57
N TYR A 522 13.19 10.38 -33.92
CA TYR A 522 13.77 11.71 -33.98
C TYR A 522 13.14 12.56 -32.87
N VAL A 523 13.97 13.29 -32.15
CA VAL A 523 13.55 14.31 -31.18
C VAL A 523 14.39 15.56 -31.37
N ARG A 524 13.79 16.74 -31.26
CA ARG A 524 14.53 18.02 -31.27
C ARG A 524 15.48 18.06 -30.08
N ARG A 525 16.55 18.85 -30.20
CA ARG A 525 17.54 19.05 -29.12
C ARG A 525 16.92 19.40 -27.76
N SER A 526 15.77 20.08 -27.73
CA SER A 526 15.04 20.39 -26.50
C SER A 526 14.60 19.16 -25.70
N GLY A 527 14.29 18.05 -26.39
CA GLY A 527 13.94 16.74 -25.81
C GLY A 527 15.11 15.76 -25.76
N ASN A 528 16.31 16.17 -26.20
CA ASN A 528 17.54 15.38 -26.15
C ASN A 528 18.64 16.01 -25.27
N LYS A 529 18.26 16.90 -24.34
CA LYS A 529 19.20 17.72 -23.56
C LYS A 529 20.28 16.90 -22.84
N PRO A 530 19.99 15.75 -22.18
CA PRO A 530 21.01 14.98 -21.50
C PRO A 530 22.15 14.52 -22.44
N ALA A 531 21.81 13.89 -23.57
CA ALA A 531 22.80 13.44 -24.54
C ALA A 531 23.58 14.62 -25.14
N HIS A 532 22.89 15.73 -25.41
CA HIS A 532 23.52 16.96 -25.91
C HIS A 532 24.56 17.55 -24.94
N ILE A 533 24.25 17.58 -23.65
CA ILE A 533 25.19 18.08 -22.62
C ILE A 533 26.43 17.19 -22.55
N LEU A 534 26.26 15.86 -22.57
CA LEU A 534 27.40 14.93 -22.57
C LEU A 534 28.28 15.12 -23.80
N ALA A 535 27.67 15.23 -24.99
CA ALA A 535 28.43 15.46 -26.22
C ALA A 535 29.26 16.74 -26.13
N ARG A 536 28.70 17.82 -25.57
CA ARG A 536 29.38 19.11 -25.37
C ARG A 536 30.40 19.16 -24.24
N GLN A 537 30.46 18.15 -23.39
CA GLN A 537 31.44 18.06 -22.30
C GLN A 537 32.56 17.05 -22.58
N ALA A 538 32.53 16.34 -23.70
CA ALA A 538 33.53 15.31 -24.04
C ALA A 538 34.98 15.80 -23.99
N LEU A 539 35.24 17.07 -24.34
CA LEU A 539 36.58 17.65 -24.26
C LEU A 539 37.05 17.96 -22.84
N SER A 540 36.14 18.08 -21.88
CA SER A 540 36.46 18.29 -20.47
C SER A 540 37.03 17.04 -19.81
N PHE A 541 36.87 15.86 -20.43
CA PHE A 541 37.36 14.59 -19.91
C PHE A 541 38.65 14.13 -20.61
N VAL A 542 39.56 13.58 -19.81
CA VAL A 542 40.84 13.04 -20.30
C VAL A 542 40.67 11.70 -21.03
N ASN A 543 39.74 10.86 -20.58
CA ASN A 543 39.42 9.57 -21.18
C ASN A 543 37.91 9.49 -21.47
N ASP A 544 37.51 8.48 -22.22
CA ASP A 544 36.09 8.12 -22.35
C ASP A 544 35.55 7.77 -20.96
N VAL A 545 34.34 8.25 -20.65
CA VAL A 545 33.70 8.01 -19.37
C VAL A 545 32.36 7.32 -19.60
N ILE A 546 32.18 6.19 -18.92
CA ILE A 546 30.93 5.44 -18.88
C ILE A 546 30.44 5.43 -17.43
N TRP A 547 29.19 5.81 -17.23
CA TRP A 547 28.49 5.66 -15.96
C TRP A 547 27.45 4.55 -16.13
N ILE A 548 27.39 3.62 -15.18
CA ILE A 548 26.42 2.52 -15.15
C ILE A 548 25.58 2.71 -13.90
N GLU A 549 24.28 2.91 -14.07
CA GLU A 549 23.29 3.19 -12.99
C GLU A 549 23.61 4.39 -12.07
N GLU A 550 24.68 5.14 -12.36
CA GLU A 550 25.07 6.36 -11.67
C GLU A 550 24.78 7.58 -12.52
N ILE A 551 24.15 8.60 -11.93
CA ILE A 551 23.79 9.83 -12.66
C ILE A 551 24.98 10.80 -12.66
N PRO A 552 25.53 11.16 -13.85
CA PRO A 552 26.56 12.18 -13.95
C PRO A 552 25.99 13.54 -13.51
N CYS A 553 26.71 14.24 -12.64
CA CYS A 553 26.27 15.53 -12.08
C CYS A 553 25.91 16.57 -13.16
N CYS A 554 26.59 16.52 -14.31
CA CYS A 554 26.38 17.44 -15.41
C CYS A 554 25.03 17.27 -16.13
N ILE A 555 24.44 16.08 -16.11
CA ILE A 555 23.14 15.80 -16.75
C ILE A 555 22.00 15.58 -15.76
N GLN A 556 22.30 15.54 -14.46
CA GLN A 556 21.29 15.33 -13.41
C GLN A 556 20.10 16.28 -13.54
N GLN A 557 20.36 17.58 -13.75
CA GLN A 557 19.30 18.57 -13.89
C GLN A 557 18.47 18.37 -15.17
N ALA A 558 19.10 17.94 -16.27
CA ALA A 558 18.42 17.70 -17.55
C ALA A 558 17.54 16.44 -17.48
N LEU A 559 18.04 15.36 -16.87
CA LEU A 559 17.27 14.14 -16.62
C LEU A 559 16.05 14.41 -15.74
N ILE A 560 16.21 15.23 -14.70
CA ILE A 560 15.09 15.64 -13.83
C ILE A 560 14.05 16.46 -14.63
N GLN A 561 14.48 17.36 -15.50
CA GLN A 561 13.56 18.15 -16.34
C GLN A 561 12.77 17.27 -17.32
N ASP A 562 13.39 16.24 -17.90
CA ASP A 562 12.73 15.30 -18.81
C ASP A 562 11.64 14.49 -18.09
N VAL A 563 11.81 14.19 -16.80
CA VAL A 563 10.83 13.44 -15.99
C VAL A 563 9.74 14.34 -15.37
N ILE A 564 10.06 15.60 -15.04
CA ILE A 564 9.09 16.57 -14.51
C ILE A 564 8.19 17.17 -15.61
N GLY A 565 8.68 17.22 -16.86
CA GLY A 565 7.93 17.73 -18.01
C GLY A 565 6.93 16.73 -18.62
N LEU A 566 6.95 15.48 -18.14
CA LEU A 566 5.96 14.43 -18.38
C LEU A 566 4.87 14.53 -17.30
#